data_AF-A0A7S3LKE0-F1
#
_entry.id   AF-A0A7S3LKE0-F1
#
_cell.length_a   1.000
_cell.length_b   1.000
_cell.length_c   1.000
_cell.angle_alpha   90.00
_cell.angle_beta   90.00
_cell.angle_gamma   90.00
#
_symmetry.space_group_name_H-M   'P 1'
#
loop_
_entity.id
_entity.type
_entity.pdbx_description
1 polymer ?
#
loop_
_entity_poly.entity_id
_entity_poly.type
_entity_poly.pdbx_seq_one_letter_code
_entity_poly.pdbx_strand_id
1 'polypeptide(L)'
;MEKRIKSRFDGRQIFLPNLNFEEAKTAISKRVIIPSEHLPQDWKTTDIIEGVKRWNSAAELTFKGCEEFLRDILDDNPSFGYILKLFWIAVSRLAITGREKMLLRREDIEVANRFLVDDSENEILSSLSVTDLTLILSMVHLEKRVELKEYNFEMVYFQIEKFIKATEYKAAVRKNVAFKSFENLLSLHVLEPCRKVSKRNRVALPKHFRMVRLQIAPDLIISGIKDGTVSCPTSLKQWISIVTA
;
A
#
# COMPACT_ATOMS: atom_id res chain seq x y z
N MET A 1 -15.04 -10.79 -27.77
CA MET A 1 -16.48 -11.07 -27.98
C MET A 1 -16.64 -12.22 -28.97
N GLU A 2 -17.59 -13.12 -28.73
CA GLU A 2 -17.96 -14.20 -29.67
C GLU A 2 -18.43 -13.62 -31.02
N LYS A 3 -18.23 -14.35 -32.12
CA LYS A 3 -18.47 -13.86 -33.50
C LYS A 3 -19.87 -13.27 -33.71
N ARG A 4 -20.91 -13.93 -33.19
CA ARG A 4 -22.32 -13.46 -33.26
C ARG A 4 -22.58 -12.16 -32.48
N ILE A 5 -21.78 -11.91 -31.44
CA ILE A 5 -21.88 -10.71 -30.60
C ILE A 5 -21.12 -9.57 -31.27
N LYS A 6 -19.90 -9.83 -31.74
CA LYS A 6 -19.07 -8.84 -32.44
C LYS A 6 -19.76 -8.32 -33.71
N SER A 7 -20.51 -9.17 -34.41
CA SER A 7 -21.28 -8.79 -35.61
C SER A 7 -22.46 -7.86 -35.33
N ARG A 8 -23.02 -7.88 -34.10
CA ARG A 8 -24.16 -7.03 -33.69
C ARG A 8 -23.72 -5.85 -32.83
N PHE A 9 -22.46 -5.84 -32.41
CA PHE A 9 -21.89 -4.76 -31.61
C PHE A 9 -21.49 -3.62 -32.56
N ASP A 10 -21.99 -2.42 -32.30
CA ASP A 10 -21.53 -1.20 -32.96
C ASP A 10 -20.07 -1.00 -32.56
N GLY A 11 -19.14 -1.25 -33.48
CA GLY A 11 -17.70 -1.33 -33.23
C GLY A 11 -17.04 -0.02 -32.80
N ARG A 12 -17.82 1.00 -32.46
CA ARG A 12 -17.36 2.31 -32.00
C ARG A 12 -16.84 2.18 -30.57
N GLN A 13 -15.58 2.53 -30.40
CA GLN A 13 -14.93 2.59 -29.10
C GLN A 13 -14.45 4.02 -28.90
N ILE A 14 -14.81 4.61 -27.75
CA ILE A 14 -14.30 5.91 -27.33
C ILE A 14 -13.20 5.64 -26.30
N PHE A 15 -11.98 5.97 -26.65
CA PHE A 15 -10.86 5.91 -25.72
C PHE A 15 -10.80 7.23 -24.95
N LEU A 16 -10.77 7.15 -23.63
CA LEU A 16 -10.58 8.30 -22.76
C LEU A 16 -9.11 8.32 -22.32
N PRO A 17 -8.30 9.29 -22.80
CA PRO A 17 -6.93 9.42 -22.34
C PRO A 17 -6.90 9.90 -20.87
N ASN A 18 -5.80 9.60 -20.19
CA ASN A 18 -5.52 10.24 -18.91
C ASN A 18 -5.24 11.72 -19.13
N LEU A 19 -5.54 12.53 -18.11
CA LEU A 19 -5.21 13.95 -18.13
C LEU A 19 -3.70 14.13 -18.05
N ASN A 20 -3.16 15.05 -18.84
CA ASN A 20 -1.81 15.53 -18.61
C ASN A 20 -1.76 16.40 -17.34
N PHE A 21 -0.55 16.74 -16.87
CA PHE A 21 -0.39 17.50 -15.63
C PHE A 21 -1.09 18.86 -15.67
N GLU A 22 -1.04 19.61 -16.77
CA GLU A 22 -1.67 20.93 -16.87
C GLU A 22 -3.21 20.84 -16.84
N GLU A 23 -3.76 19.82 -17.50
CA GLU A 23 -5.19 19.52 -17.46
C GLU A 23 -5.64 19.11 -16.05
N ALA A 24 -4.87 18.22 -15.39
CA ALA A 24 -5.13 17.79 -14.02
C ALA A 24 -5.06 18.99 -13.06
N LYS A 25 -4.00 19.79 -13.12
CA LYS A 25 -3.82 21.04 -12.36
C LYS A 25 -5.02 21.96 -12.53
N THR A 26 -5.41 22.24 -13.77
CA THR A 26 -6.59 23.07 -14.06
C THR A 26 -7.86 22.49 -13.46
N ALA A 27 -8.06 21.18 -13.58
CA ALA A 27 -9.25 20.49 -13.07
C ALA A 27 -9.31 20.42 -11.53
N ILE A 28 -8.17 20.38 -10.84
CA ILE A 28 -8.09 20.42 -9.38
C ILE A 28 -8.28 21.85 -8.89
N SER A 29 -7.61 22.84 -9.50
CA SER A 29 -7.77 24.25 -9.14
C SER A 29 -9.24 24.65 -9.18
N LYS A 30 -9.97 24.25 -10.23
CA LYS A 30 -11.43 24.48 -10.33
C LYS A 30 -12.27 23.83 -9.23
N ARG A 31 -11.76 22.80 -8.54
CA ARG A 31 -12.45 22.10 -7.45
C ARG A 31 -12.09 22.62 -6.06
N VAL A 32 -10.86 23.11 -5.89
CA VAL A 32 -10.37 23.61 -4.60
C VAL A 32 -10.65 25.11 -4.44
N ILE A 33 -10.59 25.88 -5.52
CA ILE A 33 -10.95 27.29 -5.52
C ILE A 33 -12.47 27.42 -5.44
N ILE A 34 -12.93 28.27 -4.52
CA ILE A 34 -14.35 28.55 -4.28
C ILE A 34 -14.73 29.80 -5.09
N PRO A 35 -15.56 29.68 -6.15
CA PRO A 35 -16.02 30.84 -6.90
C PRO A 35 -17.00 31.64 -6.04
N SER A 36 -16.72 32.94 -5.86
CA SER A 36 -17.55 33.79 -5.01
C SER A 36 -18.97 33.95 -5.57
N GLU A 37 -19.16 33.82 -6.89
CA GLU A 37 -20.46 33.81 -7.54
C GLU A 37 -21.36 32.63 -7.14
N HIS A 38 -20.77 31.50 -6.73
CA HIS A 38 -21.51 30.28 -6.38
C HIS A 38 -21.93 30.21 -4.91
N LEU A 39 -21.57 31.21 -4.10
CA LEU A 39 -22.00 31.27 -2.71
C LEU A 39 -23.52 31.53 -2.63
N PRO A 40 -24.25 30.78 -1.78
CA PRO A 40 -25.63 31.10 -1.46
C PRO A 40 -25.78 32.55 -1.00
N GLN A 41 -26.87 33.22 -1.38
CA GLN A 41 -27.05 34.64 -1.09
C GLN A 41 -26.99 34.93 0.42
N ASP A 42 -27.52 34.00 1.23
CA ASP A 42 -27.53 34.08 2.70
C ASP A 42 -26.13 33.96 3.32
N TRP A 43 -25.13 33.50 2.57
CA TRP A 43 -23.75 33.31 3.02
C TRP A 43 -22.82 34.44 2.56
N LYS A 44 -23.30 35.42 1.79
CA LYS A 44 -22.50 36.54 1.29
C LYS A 44 -22.31 37.63 2.36
N THR A 45 -21.87 37.24 3.56
CA THR A 45 -21.41 38.18 4.57
C THR A 45 -19.99 38.62 4.27
N THR A 46 -19.59 39.79 4.78
CA THR A 46 -18.23 40.34 4.59
C THR A 46 -17.17 39.35 5.04
N ASP A 47 -17.37 38.72 6.20
CA ASP A 47 -16.43 37.76 6.79
C ASP A 47 -16.26 36.49 5.94
N ILE A 48 -17.35 35.96 5.39
CA ILE A 48 -17.29 34.77 4.53
C ILE A 48 -16.60 35.10 3.21
N ILE A 49 -16.89 36.26 2.61
CA ILE A 49 -16.24 36.69 1.36
C ILE A 49 -14.75 36.89 1.58
N GLU A 50 -14.34 37.50 2.69
CA GLU A 50 -12.93 37.66 3.05
C GLU A 50 -12.26 36.31 3.32
N GLY A 51 -12.95 35.41 4.03
CA GLY A 51 -12.51 34.03 4.25
C GLY A 51 -12.29 33.26 2.95
N VAL A 52 -13.21 33.37 1.99
CA VAL A 52 -13.10 32.74 0.65
C VAL A 52 -11.93 33.32 -0.14
N LYS A 53 -11.74 34.64 -0.12
CA LYS A 53 -10.57 35.27 -0.75
C LYS A 53 -9.27 34.73 -0.15
N ARG A 54 -9.19 34.68 1.18
CA ARG A 54 -8.03 34.16 1.90
C ARG A 54 -7.76 32.69 1.59
N TRP A 55 -8.81 31.87 1.54
CA TRP A 55 -8.73 30.46 1.14
C TRP A 55 -8.19 30.32 -0.28
N ASN A 56 -8.80 31.01 -1.25
CA ASN A 56 -8.41 30.94 -2.65
C ASN A 56 -6.94 31.35 -2.84
N SER A 57 -6.51 32.46 -2.22
CA SER A 57 -5.12 32.89 -2.27
C SER A 57 -4.15 31.86 -1.67
N ALA A 58 -4.51 31.24 -0.54
CA ALA A 58 -3.67 30.22 0.09
C ALA A 58 -3.60 28.93 -0.76
N ALA A 59 -4.72 28.52 -1.35
CA ALA A 59 -4.77 27.37 -2.23
C ALA A 59 -3.91 27.59 -3.49
N GLU A 60 -4.03 28.75 -4.15
CA GLU A 60 -3.21 29.10 -5.32
C GLU A 60 -1.71 29.11 -5.00
N LEU A 61 -1.31 29.70 -3.87
CA LEU A 61 0.08 29.69 -3.42
C LEU A 61 0.56 28.27 -3.15
N THR A 62 -0.29 27.44 -2.55
CA THR A 62 0.04 26.03 -2.29
C THR A 62 0.25 25.27 -3.59
N PHE A 63 -0.66 25.40 -4.56
CA PHE A 63 -0.51 24.77 -5.88
C PHE A 63 0.81 25.14 -6.54
N LYS A 64 1.15 26.44 -6.56
CA LYS A 64 2.43 26.93 -7.12
C LYS A 64 3.65 26.35 -6.37
N GLY A 65 3.56 26.22 -5.05
CA GLY A 65 4.64 25.70 -4.21
C GLY A 65 4.79 24.17 -4.20
N CYS A 66 3.86 23.43 -4.80
CA CYS A 66 3.89 21.97 -4.86
C CYS A 66 3.76 21.41 -6.29
N GLU A 67 3.98 22.22 -7.34
CA GLU A 67 3.82 21.75 -8.73
C GLU A 67 4.71 20.56 -9.07
N GLU A 68 6.00 20.61 -8.71
CA GLU A 68 6.93 19.49 -8.93
C GLU A 68 6.47 18.24 -8.18
N PHE A 69 6.12 18.39 -6.90
CA PHE A 69 5.63 17.28 -6.08
C PHE A 69 4.34 16.65 -6.63
N LEU A 70 3.39 17.46 -7.11
CA LEU A 70 2.16 16.98 -7.74
C LEU A 70 2.43 16.32 -9.10
N ARG A 71 3.48 16.75 -9.81
CA ARG A 71 3.91 16.14 -11.07
C ARG A 71 4.47 14.76 -10.80
N ASP A 72 5.36 14.62 -9.83
CA ASP A 72 5.91 13.33 -9.40
C ASP A 72 4.79 12.35 -9.03
N ILE A 73 3.79 12.81 -8.25
CA ILE A 73 2.63 11.99 -7.89
C ILE A 73 1.84 11.53 -9.12
N LEU A 74 1.62 12.40 -10.11
CA LEU A 74 0.85 12.05 -11.31
C LEU A 74 1.65 11.14 -12.25
N ASP A 75 2.97 11.28 -12.30
CA ASP A 75 3.85 10.40 -13.06
C ASP A 75 3.85 8.99 -12.46
N ASP A 76 3.87 8.87 -11.13
CA ASP A 76 3.74 7.59 -10.41
C ASP A 76 2.31 7.01 -10.47
N ASN A 77 1.30 7.89 -10.44
CA ASN A 77 -0.12 7.53 -10.39
C ASN A 77 -0.95 8.36 -11.39
N PRO A 78 -1.05 7.97 -12.67
CA PRO A 78 -1.67 8.77 -13.73
C PRO A 78 -3.20 8.89 -13.63
N SER A 79 -3.80 8.37 -12.57
CA SER A 79 -5.24 8.39 -12.34
C SER A 79 -5.67 9.74 -11.76
N PHE A 80 -6.51 10.47 -12.50
CA PHE A 80 -7.14 11.67 -11.97
C PHE A 80 -7.96 11.39 -10.69
N GLY A 81 -8.50 10.17 -10.55
CA GLY A 81 -9.18 9.74 -9.34
C GLY A 81 -8.27 9.69 -8.11
N TYR A 82 -6.98 9.37 -8.28
CA TYR A 82 -5.99 9.41 -7.19
C TYR A 82 -5.81 10.84 -6.67
N ILE A 83 -5.59 11.77 -7.58
CA ILE A 83 -5.49 13.20 -7.28
C ILE A 83 -6.75 13.74 -6.59
N LEU A 84 -7.94 13.36 -7.06
CA LEU A 84 -9.19 13.81 -6.41
C LEU A 84 -9.27 13.32 -4.96
N LYS A 85 -8.89 12.06 -4.71
CA LYS A 85 -8.83 11.52 -3.34
C LYS A 85 -7.77 12.23 -2.50
N LEU A 86 -6.62 12.57 -3.08
CA LEU A 86 -5.54 13.28 -2.41
C LEU A 86 -6.03 14.62 -1.84
N PHE A 87 -6.65 15.44 -2.68
CA PHE A 87 -7.18 16.74 -2.26
C PHE A 87 -8.40 16.60 -1.34
N TRP A 88 -9.25 15.58 -1.55
CA TRP A 88 -10.34 15.28 -0.64
C TRP A 88 -9.84 15.02 0.78
N ILE A 89 -8.80 14.18 0.94
CA ILE A 89 -8.20 13.87 2.24
C ILE A 89 -7.52 15.12 2.81
N ALA A 90 -6.74 15.84 2.02
CA ALA A 90 -6.02 17.04 2.46
C ALA A 90 -6.99 18.09 3.03
N VAL A 91 -8.09 18.39 2.31
CA VAL A 91 -9.11 19.35 2.74
C VAL A 91 -9.89 18.83 3.95
N SER A 92 -10.30 17.56 3.96
CA SER A 92 -11.08 16.98 5.07
C SER A 92 -10.34 17.04 6.41
N ARG A 93 -9.01 16.92 6.39
CA ARG A 93 -8.16 16.99 7.59
C ARG A 93 -8.04 18.39 8.18
N LEU A 94 -8.33 19.44 7.42
CA LEU A 94 -8.29 20.81 7.93
C LEU A 94 -9.30 21.04 9.04
N ALA A 95 -10.48 20.40 8.95
CA ALA A 95 -11.51 20.47 9.99
C ALA A 95 -11.09 19.73 11.27
N ILE A 96 -10.35 18.62 11.13
CA ILE A 96 -9.98 17.74 12.25
C ILE A 96 -8.78 18.29 13.03
N THR A 97 -7.82 18.93 12.34
CA THR A 97 -6.56 19.38 12.94
C THR A 97 -6.70 20.62 13.83
N GLY A 98 -7.88 21.23 13.90
CA GLY A 98 -8.16 22.36 14.80
C GLY A 98 -7.28 23.59 14.56
N ARG A 99 -6.61 23.69 13.41
CA ARG A 99 -5.71 24.81 13.10
C ARG A 99 -6.54 26.09 12.99
N GLU A 100 -6.12 27.14 13.70
CA GLU A 100 -6.77 28.45 13.78
C GLU A 100 -7.16 29.07 12.43
N LYS A 101 -6.51 28.70 11.33
CA LYS A 101 -6.69 29.34 10.02
C LYS A 101 -7.36 28.48 8.95
N MET A 102 -7.51 27.16 9.15
CA MET A 102 -8.13 26.23 8.18
C MET A 102 -7.71 26.47 6.71
N LEU A 103 -6.44 26.79 6.46
CA LEU A 103 -5.91 27.01 5.10
C LEU A 103 -5.16 25.77 4.64
N LEU A 104 -5.39 25.36 3.39
CA LEU A 104 -4.65 24.31 2.73
C LEU A 104 -3.17 24.70 2.62
N ARG A 105 -2.27 23.79 2.96
CA ARG A 105 -0.82 23.93 2.79
C ARG A 105 -0.22 22.70 2.13
N ARG A 106 1.04 22.83 1.72
CA ARG A 106 1.82 21.72 1.14
C ARG A 106 1.87 20.52 2.08
N GLU A 107 2.07 20.73 3.38
CA GLU A 107 2.18 19.63 4.34
C GLU A 107 0.90 18.79 4.42
N ASP A 108 -0.26 19.41 4.21
CA ASP A 108 -1.55 18.71 4.23
C ASP A 108 -1.69 17.77 3.02
N ILE A 109 -1.16 18.18 1.87
CA ILE A 109 -1.08 17.36 0.65
C ILE A 109 -0.06 16.23 0.84
N GLU A 110 1.11 16.51 1.42
CA GLU A 110 2.12 15.48 1.69
C GLU A 110 1.61 14.42 2.68
N VAL A 111 0.93 14.84 3.75
CA VAL A 111 0.27 13.93 4.70
C VAL A 111 -0.78 13.11 3.98
N ALA A 112 -1.64 13.74 3.16
CA ALA A 112 -2.66 13.02 2.40
C ALA A 112 -2.05 12.01 1.42
N ASN A 113 -0.91 12.35 0.79
CA ASN A 113 -0.21 11.42 -0.09
C ASN A 113 0.32 10.24 0.70
N ARG A 114 0.91 10.46 1.89
CA ARG A 114 1.31 9.35 2.76
C ARG A 114 0.16 8.44 3.16
N PHE A 115 -1.05 8.97 3.39
CA PHE A 115 -2.25 8.17 3.66
C PHE A 115 -2.76 7.38 2.44
N LEU A 116 -2.48 7.84 1.22
CA LEU A 116 -2.91 7.16 -0.01
C LEU A 116 -1.87 6.16 -0.53
N VAL A 117 -0.59 6.49 -0.33
CA VAL A 117 0.54 5.59 -0.52
C VAL A 117 0.59 4.57 0.61
N ASP A 118 -0.13 4.80 1.73
CA ASP A 118 0.02 4.06 2.97
C ASP A 118 0.07 2.57 2.72
N ASP A 119 1.22 2.03 3.10
CA ASP A 119 1.71 0.77 2.61
C ASP A 119 1.04 -0.31 3.45
N SER A 120 -0.18 -0.67 3.03
CA SER A 120 -1.00 -1.68 3.72
C SER A 120 -0.20 -2.95 4.00
N GLU A 121 0.83 -3.25 3.19
CA GLU A 121 1.75 -4.35 3.41
C GLU A 121 2.64 -4.09 4.64
N ASN A 122 3.23 -2.90 4.80
CA ASN A 122 4.00 -2.53 6.00
C ASN A 122 3.14 -2.47 7.27
N GLU A 123 1.89 -1.99 7.18
CA GLU A 123 0.98 -1.99 8.33
C GLU A 123 0.66 -3.42 8.78
N ILE A 124 0.34 -4.29 7.81
CA ILE A 124 0.16 -5.73 8.07
C ILE A 124 1.43 -6.31 8.71
N LEU A 125 2.61 -6.10 8.10
CA LEU A 125 3.88 -6.63 8.61
C LEU A 125 4.19 -6.15 10.04
N SER A 126 3.85 -4.90 10.36
CA SER A 126 4.07 -4.31 11.69
C SER A 126 3.16 -4.91 12.76
N SER A 127 2.01 -5.46 12.37
CA SER A 127 1.07 -6.14 13.27
C SER A 127 1.42 -7.61 13.55
N LEU A 128 2.39 -8.17 12.82
CA LEU A 128 2.73 -9.59 12.89
C LEU A 128 3.51 -9.95 14.15
N SER A 129 3.29 -11.17 14.65
CA SER A 129 4.08 -11.69 15.76
C SER A 129 5.51 -12.04 15.33
N VAL A 130 6.42 -12.19 16.29
CA VAL A 130 7.80 -12.66 16.02
C VAL A 130 7.82 -14.01 15.31
N THR A 131 6.85 -14.90 15.60
CA THR A 131 6.76 -16.21 14.93
C THR A 131 6.35 -16.05 13.47
N ASP A 132 5.40 -15.16 13.18
CA ASP A 132 4.95 -14.85 11.83
C ASP A 132 6.12 -14.26 11.01
N LEU A 133 6.86 -13.31 11.58
CA LEU A 133 8.05 -12.72 10.95
C LEU A 133 9.16 -13.76 10.73
N THR A 134 9.33 -14.73 11.63
CA THR A 134 10.31 -15.82 11.48
C THR A 134 9.96 -16.72 10.28
N LEU A 135 8.67 -17.03 10.09
CA LEU A 135 8.19 -17.76 8.92
C LEU A 135 8.42 -16.96 7.64
N ILE A 136 8.05 -15.67 7.64
CA ILE A 136 8.23 -14.79 6.48
C ILE A 136 9.71 -14.70 6.10
N LEU A 137 10.61 -14.49 7.05
CA LEU A 137 12.05 -14.42 6.77
C LEU A 137 12.61 -15.74 6.22
N SER A 138 12.07 -16.87 6.65
CA SER A 138 12.42 -18.17 6.09
C SER A 138 11.99 -18.29 4.62
N MET A 139 10.80 -17.78 4.29
CA MET A 139 10.29 -17.74 2.92
C MET A 139 11.10 -16.77 2.05
N VAL A 140 11.44 -15.59 2.58
CA VAL A 140 12.33 -14.62 1.92
C VAL A 140 13.70 -15.24 1.65
N HIS A 141 14.24 -16.04 2.58
CA HIS A 141 15.46 -16.81 2.34
C HIS A 141 15.29 -17.83 1.20
N LEU A 142 14.17 -18.59 1.18
CA LEU A 142 13.89 -19.54 0.10
C LEU A 142 13.81 -18.83 -1.26
N GLU A 143 13.20 -17.64 -1.33
CA GLU A 143 13.08 -16.89 -2.58
C GLU A 143 14.39 -16.25 -3.03
N LYS A 144 15.17 -15.66 -2.12
CA LYS A 144 16.38 -14.89 -2.47
C LYS A 144 17.65 -15.73 -2.57
N ARG A 145 17.78 -16.80 -1.77
CA ARG A 145 19.01 -17.64 -1.72
C ARG A 145 18.85 -18.98 -2.41
N VAL A 146 17.64 -19.56 -2.36
CA VAL A 146 17.35 -20.87 -2.96
C VAL A 146 16.60 -20.72 -4.30
N GLU A 147 16.23 -19.50 -4.67
CA GLU A 147 15.48 -19.17 -5.90
C GLU A 147 14.13 -19.90 -6.03
N LEU A 148 13.55 -20.27 -4.89
CA LEU A 148 12.31 -21.02 -4.83
C LEU A 148 11.10 -20.12 -4.55
N LYS A 149 10.26 -19.90 -5.57
CA LYS A 149 9.06 -19.03 -5.51
C LYS A 149 7.78 -19.68 -4.98
N GLU A 150 7.76 -21.01 -4.86
CA GLU A 150 6.62 -21.78 -4.34
C GLU A 150 7.14 -22.76 -3.29
N TYR A 151 6.55 -22.76 -2.10
CA TYR A 151 7.00 -23.60 -0.98
C TYR A 151 5.80 -24.08 -0.15
N ASN A 152 5.99 -25.16 0.61
CA ASN A 152 5.00 -25.62 1.60
C ASN A 152 5.51 -25.38 3.03
N PHE A 153 4.66 -25.64 4.03
CA PHE A 153 5.01 -25.40 5.43
C PHE A 153 6.25 -26.18 5.88
N GLU A 154 6.40 -27.43 5.46
CA GLU A 154 7.55 -28.27 5.86
C GLU A 154 8.88 -27.69 5.38
N MET A 155 8.91 -27.16 4.15
CA MET A 155 10.10 -26.51 3.58
C MET A 155 10.47 -25.24 4.35
N VAL A 156 9.46 -24.44 4.69
CA VAL A 156 9.65 -23.20 5.46
C VAL A 156 10.14 -23.54 6.88
N TYR A 157 9.51 -24.50 7.54
CA TYR A 157 9.87 -24.88 8.91
C TYR A 157 11.28 -25.50 8.97
N PHE A 158 11.67 -26.29 7.97
CA PHE A 158 13.04 -26.81 7.85
C PHE A 158 14.08 -25.68 7.76
N GLN A 159 13.75 -24.58 7.09
CA GLN A 159 14.62 -23.42 7.01
C GLN A 159 14.74 -22.69 8.36
N ILE A 160 13.65 -22.64 9.14
CA ILE A 160 13.69 -22.15 10.54
C ILE A 160 14.63 -23.02 11.37
N GLU A 161 14.52 -24.34 11.28
CA GLU A 161 15.38 -25.26 12.04
C GLU A 161 16.86 -25.08 11.70
N LYS A 162 17.19 -24.87 10.41
CA LYS A 162 18.56 -24.54 9.99
C LYS A 162 19.05 -23.25 10.61
N PHE A 163 18.23 -22.20 10.60
CA PHE A 163 18.58 -20.92 11.20
C PHE A 163 18.82 -21.03 12.71
N ILE A 164 17.92 -21.69 13.43
CA ILE A 164 18.04 -21.89 14.89
C ILE A 164 19.34 -22.62 15.22
N LYS A 165 19.66 -23.69 14.47
CA LYS A 165 20.91 -24.45 14.67
C LYS A 165 22.16 -23.62 14.40
N ALA A 166 22.13 -22.74 13.39
CA ALA A 166 23.28 -21.93 13.00
C ALA A 166 23.53 -20.72 13.91
N THR A 167 22.51 -20.21 14.61
CA THR A 167 22.57 -18.94 15.34
C THR A 167 22.38 -19.05 16.85
N GLU A 168 22.22 -20.28 17.37
CA GLU A 168 21.87 -20.55 18.77
C GLU A 168 20.64 -19.76 19.25
N TYR A 169 19.71 -19.47 18.33
CA TYR A 169 18.52 -18.68 18.62
C TYR A 169 17.67 -19.38 19.68
N LYS A 170 17.70 -18.84 20.91
CA LYS A 170 17.12 -19.48 22.10
C LYS A 170 15.59 -19.60 22.06
N ALA A 171 14.91 -18.81 21.23
CA ALA A 171 13.46 -18.92 21.05
C ALA A 171 13.14 -20.00 20.02
N ALA A 172 13.19 -21.26 20.47
CA ALA A 172 12.76 -22.39 19.66
C ALA A 172 11.28 -22.27 19.32
N VAL A 173 10.97 -22.03 18.05
CA VAL A 173 9.58 -21.99 17.56
C VAL A 173 9.08 -23.42 17.45
N ARG A 174 8.10 -23.81 18.27
CA ARG A 174 7.49 -25.15 18.19
C ARG A 174 6.73 -25.31 16.88
N LYS A 175 6.86 -26.48 16.23
CA LYS A 175 6.24 -26.78 14.93
C LYS A 175 4.73 -26.51 14.87
N ASN A 176 3.99 -26.89 15.90
CA ASN A 176 2.54 -26.64 15.96
C ASN A 176 2.18 -25.15 16.07
N VAL A 177 2.99 -24.37 16.78
CA VAL A 177 2.84 -22.91 16.88
C VAL A 177 3.17 -22.26 15.55
N ALA A 178 4.28 -22.66 14.92
CA ALA A 178 4.65 -22.22 13.57
C ALA A 178 3.55 -22.55 12.56
N PHE A 179 2.94 -23.73 12.64
CA PHE A 179 1.86 -24.12 11.73
C PHE A 179 0.60 -23.26 11.91
N LYS A 180 0.24 -22.92 13.16
CA LYS A 180 -0.88 -22.01 13.43
C LYS A 180 -0.60 -20.60 12.89
N SER A 181 0.62 -20.10 13.06
CA SER A 181 1.08 -18.85 12.46
C SER A 181 1.04 -18.89 10.92
N PHE A 182 1.44 -20.00 10.32
CA PHE A 182 1.35 -20.20 8.87
C PHE A 182 -0.10 -20.16 8.36
N GLU A 183 -1.05 -20.76 9.08
CA GLU A 183 -2.48 -20.62 8.74
C GLU A 183 -2.98 -19.18 8.96
N ASN A 184 -2.51 -18.49 9.99
CA ASN A 184 -2.85 -17.08 10.21
C ASN A 184 -2.37 -16.18 9.05
N LEU A 185 -1.15 -16.40 8.56
CA LEU A 185 -0.60 -15.67 7.41
C LEU A 185 -1.40 -15.91 6.11
N LEU A 186 -1.99 -17.10 5.95
CA LEU A 186 -2.95 -17.37 4.87
C LEU A 186 -4.26 -16.59 5.05
N SER A 187 -4.77 -16.50 6.29
CA SER A 187 -5.98 -15.72 6.60
C SER A 187 -5.79 -14.22 6.40
N LEU A 188 -4.57 -13.71 6.64
CA LEU A 188 -4.20 -12.30 6.42
C LEU A 188 -3.83 -11.97 4.97
N HIS A 189 -3.92 -12.94 4.04
CA HIS A 189 -3.50 -12.78 2.64
C HIS A 189 -2.03 -12.37 2.44
N VAL A 190 -1.17 -12.56 3.45
CA VAL A 190 0.29 -12.47 3.29
C VAL A 190 0.81 -13.63 2.42
N LEU A 191 0.12 -14.78 2.49
CA LEU A 191 0.38 -15.97 1.68
C LEU A 191 -0.81 -16.28 0.77
N GLU A 192 -0.52 -16.77 -0.44
CA GLU A 192 -1.54 -17.26 -1.37
C GLU A 192 -1.32 -18.74 -1.73
N PRO A 193 -2.36 -19.58 -1.68
CA PRO A 193 -2.28 -20.95 -2.19
C PRO A 193 -2.00 -21.02 -3.69
N CYS A 194 -1.03 -21.83 -4.09
CA CYS A 194 -0.72 -22.01 -5.52
C CYS A 194 -1.87 -22.69 -6.26
N ARG A 195 -2.34 -22.08 -7.36
CA ARG A 195 -3.58 -22.49 -8.06
C ARG A 195 -3.48 -23.84 -8.80
N LYS A 196 -2.26 -24.35 -9.01
CA LYS A 196 -1.94 -25.49 -9.90
C LYS A 196 -2.56 -26.83 -9.50
N VAL A 197 -3.10 -26.96 -8.29
CA VAL A 197 -3.73 -28.21 -7.83
C VAL A 197 -5.24 -28.19 -8.12
N SER A 198 -5.71 -29.17 -8.90
CA SER A 198 -7.14 -29.38 -9.17
C SER A 198 -7.95 -29.41 -7.87
N LYS A 199 -9.20 -28.91 -7.89
CA LYS A 199 -10.05 -28.84 -6.67
C LYS A 199 -10.17 -30.19 -5.95
N ARG A 200 -10.13 -31.31 -6.69
CA ARG A 200 -10.11 -32.68 -6.14
C ARG A 200 -8.82 -33.00 -5.37
N ASN A 201 -7.66 -32.62 -5.90
CA ASN A 201 -6.37 -32.93 -5.27
C ASN A 201 -6.05 -32.04 -4.05
N ARG A 202 -6.65 -30.84 -3.93
CA ARG A 202 -6.46 -29.98 -2.74
C ARG A 202 -7.05 -30.57 -1.47
N VAL A 203 -8.15 -31.31 -1.57
CA VAL A 203 -8.83 -31.92 -0.40
C VAL A 203 -8.03 -33.11 0.12
N ALA A 204 -7.39 -33.87 -0.77
CA ALA A 204 -6.60 -35.05 -0.41
C ALA A 204 -5.21 -34.70 0.16
N LEU A 205 -4.62 -33.57 -0.22
CA LEU A 205 -3.28 -33.20 0.24
C LEU A 205 -3.32 -32.62 1.67
N PRO A 206 -2.54 -33.17 2.64
CA PRO A 206 -2.46 -32.62 3.98
C PRO A 206 -2.03 -31.15 3.95
N LYS A 207 -2.59 -30.34 4.83
CA LYS A 207 -2.39 -28.88 4.83
C LYS A 207 -0.91 -28.46 4.84
N HIS A 208 -0.07 -29.21 5.56
CA HIS A 208 1.38 -28.99 5.67
C HIS A 208 2.13 -29.05 4.34
N PHE A 209 1.62 -29.80 3.36
CA PHE A 209 2.26 -30.00 2.05
C PHE A 209 1.65 -29.14 0.95
N ARG A 210 0.65 -28.30 1.26
CA ARG A 210 0.04 -27.43 0.27
C ARG A 210 1.00 -26.28 -0.07
N MET A 211 1.29 -26.14 -1.36
CA MET A 211 2.19 -25.11 -1.87
C MET A 211 1.51 -23.74 -1.78
N VAL A 212 2.29 -22.76 -1.33
CA VAL A 212 1.93 -21.34 -1.22
C VAL A 212 3.04 -20.48 -1.81
N ARG A 213 2.76 -19.19 -1.95
CA ARG A 213 3.72 -18.14 -2.29
C ARG A 213 3.47 -16.90 -1.43
N LEU A 214 4.50 -16.09 -1.20
CA LEU A 214 4.33 -14.76 -0.62
C LEU A 214 3.55 -13.86 -1.60
N GLN A 215 2.72 -12.97 -1.05
CA GLN A 215 2.10 -11.87 -1.79
C GLN A 215 2.92 -10.59 -1.72
N ILE A 216 3.62 -10.39 -0.61
CA ILE A 216 4.47 -9.22 -0.38
C ILE A 216 5.83 -9.45 -1.01
N ALA A 217 6.38 -8.46 -1.69
CA ALA A 217 7.70 -8.58 -2.29
C ALA A 217 8.78 -8.76 -1.20
N PRO A 218 9.73 -9.72 -1.35
CA PRO A 218 10.79 -9.90 -0.37
C PRO A 218 11.62 -8.64 -0.10
N ASP A 219 11.82 -7.80 -1.12
CA ASP A 219 12.58 -6.55 -0.98
C ASP A 219 11.87 -5.54 -0.07
N LEU A 220 10.53 -5.49 -0.10
CA LEU A 220 9.75 -4.63 0.78
C LEU A 220 9.84 -5.09 2.25
N ILE A 221 9.80 -6.41 2.48
CA ILE A 221 9.96 -6.97 3.83
C ILE A 221 11.36 -6.66 4.36
N ILE A 222 12.38 -6.81 3.51
CA ILE A 222 13.77 -6.52 3.87
C ILE A 222 13.95 -5.04 4.20
N SER A 223 13.44 -4.12 3.38
CA SER A 223 13.54 -2.68 3.64
C SER A 223 12.76 -2.29 4.88
N GLY A 224 11.51 -2.76 5.03
CA GLY A 224 10.67 -2.47 6.18
C GLY A 224 11.29 -2.85 7.52
N ILE A 225 12.01 -3.98 7.59
CA ILE A 225 12.72 -4.39 8.81
C ILE A 225 14.04 -3.61 8.99
N LYS A 226 14.78 -3.31 7.91
CA LYS A 226 16.04 -2.55 7.97
C LYS A 226 15.82 -1.10 8.42
N ASP A 227 14.80 -0.46 7.88
CA ASP A 227 14.48 0.95 8.12
C ASP A 227 13.71 1.15 9.43
N GLY A 228 13.33 0.05 10.09
CA GLY A 228 12.71 0.06 11.42
C GLY A 228 11.19 0.23 11.42
N THR A 229 10.56 0.30 10.24
CA THR A 229 9.10 0.31 10.09
C THR A 229 8.48 -0.94 10.72
N VAL A 230 9.10 -2.11 10.53
CA VAL A 230 8.69 -3.38 11.12
C VAL A 230 9.61 -3.73 12.29
N SER A 231 9.08 -3.65 13.52
CA SER A 231 9.84 -3.97 14.73
C SER A 231 10.06 -5.48 14.86
N CYS A 232 11.31 -5.91 15.04
CA CYS A 232 11.63 -7.31 15.30
C CYS A 232 12.88 -7.48 16.17
N PRO A 233 13.06 -8.66 16.82
CA PRO A 233 14.23 -8.95 17.64
C PRO A 233 15.55 -8.88 16.85
N THR A 234 16.64 -8.51 17.54
CA THR A 234 17.98 -8.36 16.95
C THR A 234 18.44 -9.60 16.18
N SER A 235 18.11 -10.80 16.66
CA SER A 235 18.46 -12.05 15.97
C SER A 235 17.82 -12.18 14.58
N LEU A 236 16.59 -11.68 14.40
CA LEU A 236 15.94 -11.67 13.09
C LEU A 236 16.55 -10.60 12.17
N LYS A 237 16.95 -9.44 12.72
CA LYS A 237 17.72 -8.44 11.96
C LYS A 237 19.06 -8.98 11.46
N GLN A 238 19.76 -9.76 12.29
CA GLN A 238 20.99 -10.44 11.88
C GLN A 238 20.74 -11.48 10.78
N TRP A 239 19.59 -12.18 10.82
CA TRP A 239 19.22 -13.10 9.75
C TRP A 239 19.07 -12.38 8.41
N ILE A 240 18.47 -11.19 8.39
CA ILE A 240 18.34 -10.41 7.16
C ILE A 240 19.69 -10.15 6.52
N SER A 241 20.73 -9.81 7.30
CA SER A 241 22.08 -9.64 6.77
C SER A 241 22.59 -10.90 6.05
N ILE A 242 22.27 -12.09 6.58
CA ILE A 242 22.59 -13.37 5.94
C ILE A 242 21.75 -13.58 4.67
N VAL A 243 20.47 -13.19 4.66
CA VAL A 243 19.60 -13.35 3.48
C VAL A 243 20.00 -12.39 2.35
N THR A 244 20.50 -11.20 2.69
CA THR A 244 20.86 -10.14 1.72
C THR A 244 22.33 -10.11 1.29
N ALA A 245 23.21 -10.87 1.97
CA ALA A 245 24.58 -11.10 1.50
C ALA A 245 24.59 -12.02 0.25
#